data_AF-A0A920SP16-F1
#
_entry.id   AF-A0A920SP16-F1
#
_cell.length_a   1.000
_cell.length_b   1.000
_cell.length_c   1.000
_cell.angle_alpha   90.00
_cell.angle_beta   90.00
_cell.angle_gamma   90.00
#
_symmetry.space_group_name_H-M   'P 1'
#
loop_
_entity.id
_entity.type
_entity.pdbx_description
1 polymer ?
#
loop_
_entity_poly.entity_id
_entity_poly.type
_entity_poly.pdbx_seq_one_letter_code
_entity_poly.pdbx_strand_id
1 'polypeptide(L)'
;MSLGLVYENQPQPALAIQPFTGRFGGADLVDDVEVIVGRDLRNSDRFEVMDSIPAGLVGDVVDYTLWDRLGAVWLITGQVEGQGRVISSFLSFTMLSMARV
;
A
#
# COMPACT_ATOMS: atom_id res chain seq x y z
N MET A 1 -5.76 -17.71 -36.03
CA MET A 1 -6.63 -16.95 -35.12
C MET A 1 -5.79 -16.51 -33.94
N SER A 2 -5.19 -15.31 -33.99
CA SER A 2 -4.60 -14.71 -32.79
C SER A 2 -5.74 -14.04 -32.04
N LEU A 3 -6.04 -14.55 -30.86
CA LEU A 3 -6.96 -13.90 -29.93
C LEU A 3 -6.35 -12.54 -29.58
N GLY A 4 -6.86 -11.48 -30.19
CA GLY A 4 -6.54 -10.12 -29.78
C GLY A 4 -7.19 -9.90 -28.42
N LEU A 5 -6.45 -10.22 -27.34
CA LEU A 5 -6.68 -9.56 -26.06
C LEU A 5 -6.41 -8.08 -26.33
N VAL A 6 -7.47 -7.35 -26.64
CA VAL A 6 -7.48 -5.91 -26.44
C VAL A 6 -7.38 -5.76 -24.94
N TYR A 7 -6.14 -5.68 -24.45
CA TYR A 7 -5.87 -5.09 -23.16
C TYR A 7 -6.36 -3.66 -23.30
N GLU A 8 -7.61 -3.41 -22.92
CA GLU A 8 -8.01 -2.07 -22.58
C GLU A 8 -7.07 -1.67 -21.46
N ASN A 9 -6.05 -0.89 -21.83
CA ASN A 9 -5.12 -0.27 -20.90
C ASN A 9 -5.92 0.82 -20.17
N GLN A 10 -6.90 0.38 -19.36
CA GLN A 10 -7.60 1.26 -18.45
C GLN A 10 -6.53 1.85 -17.53
N PRO A 11 -6.50 3.18 -17.33
CA PRO A 11 -5.52 3.79 -16.45
C PRO A 11 -5.58 3.10 -15.10
N GLN A 12 -4.44 2.54 -14.67
CA GLN A 12 -4.36 1.85 -13.40
C GLN A 12 -4.60 2.90 -12.30
N PRO A 13 -5.51 2.65 -11.36
CA PRO A 13 -5.77 3.60 -10.30
C PRO A 13 -4.50 3.82 -9.46
N ALA A 14 -4.21 5.07 -9.13
CA ALA A 14 -3.06 5.41 -8.31
C ALA A 14 -3.23 4.87 -6.89
N LEU A 15 -2.19 4.20 -6.40
CA LEU A 15 -2.14 3.53 -5.11
C LEU A 15 -1.00 4.12 -4.29
N ALA A 16 -1.34 4.72 -3.15
CA ALA A 16 -0.38 5.13 -2.16
C ALA A 16 -0.16 4.03 -1.13
N ILE A 17 1.10 3.84 -0.73
CA ILE A 17 1.47 2.94 0.37
C ILE A 17 2.04 3.81 1.48
N GLN A 18 1.33 3.89 2.61
CA GLN A 18 1.88 4.48 3.81
C GLN A 18 2.91 3.52 4.44
N PRO A 19 3.96 4.06 5.08
CA PRO A 19 4.89 3.26 5.86
C PRO A 19 4.16 2.40 6.87
N PHE A 20 4.55 1.13 6.95
CA PHE A 20 3.96 0.20 7.89
C PHE A 20 4.52 0.49 9.29
N THR A 21 3.73 0.24 10.32
CA THR A 21 4.18 0.44 11.70
C THR A 21 4.43 -0.89 12.39
N GLY A 22 5.55 -1.01 13.09
CA GLY A 22 5.91 -2.22 13.83
C GLY A 22 5.44 -2.17 15.28
N ARG A 23 4.80 -3.24 15.76
CA ARG A 23 4.43 -3.43 17.17
C ARG A 23 4.95 -4.76 17.70
N PHE A 24 5.14 -4.84 19.01
CA PHE A 24 5.55 -6.08 19.71
C PHE A 24 6.84 -6.73 19.15
N GLY A 25 7.83 -5.92 18.77
CA GLY A 25 9.08 -6.42 18.18
C GLY A 25 9.02 -6.69 16.68
N GLY A 26 7.93 -6.31 16.00
CA GLY A 26 7.80 -6.36 14.54
C GLY A 26 8.52 -5.24 13.78
N ALA A 27 9.16 -4.29 14.48
CA ALA A 27 9.84 -3.14 13.86
C ALA A 27 10.97 -3.56 12.91
N ASP A 28 11.74 -4.59 13.27
CA ASP A 28 12.83 -5.11 12.42
C ASP A 28 12.32 -5.79 11.14
N LEU A 29 11.02 -6.10 11.06
CA LEU A 29 10.39 -6.73 9.90
C LEU A 29 9.62 -5.73 9.03
N VAL A 30 9.44 -4.49 9.49
CA VAL A 30 8.68 -3.46 8.75
C VAL A 30 9.33 -3.20 7.40
N ASP A 31 10.65 -3.01 7.38
CA ASP A 31 11.40 -2.71 6.15
C ASP A 31 11.30 -3.87 5.13
N ASP A 32 11.41 -5.11 5.59
CA ASP A 32 11.28 -6.30 4.75
C ASP A 32 9.86 -6.43 4.18
N VAL A 33 8.84 -6.18 5.01
CA VAL A 33 7.43 -6.20 4.61
C VAL A 33 7.15 -5.11 3.58
N GLU A 34 7.64 -3.90 3.79
CA GLU A 34 7.50 -2.78 2.84
C GLU A 34 8.06 -3.13 1.47
N VAL A 35 9.25 -3.72 1.43
CA VAL A 35 9.89 -4.15 0.19
C VAL A 35 9.09 -5.24 -0.51
N ILE A 36 8.61 -6.25 0.23
CA ILE A 36 7.82 -7.35 -0.32
C ILE A 36 6.49 -6.84 -0.86
N VAL A 37 5.73 -6.08 -0.07
CA VAL A 37 4.42 -5.56 -0.44
C VAL A 37 4.52 -4.57 -1.59
N GLY A 38 5.48 -3.64 -1.54
CA GLY A 38 5.72 -2.68 -2.62
C GLY A 38 6.08 -3.38 -3.93
N ARG A 39 6.88 -4.46 -3.86
CA ARG A 39 7.22 -5.27 -5.04
C ARG A 39 6.03 -6.07 -5.57
N ASP A 40 5.24 -6.69 -4.70
CA ASP A 40 4.07 -7.49 -5.07
C ASP A 40 2.98 -6.64 -5.74
N LEU A 41 2.72 -5.45 -5.20
CA LEU A 41 1.75 -4.51 -5.76
C LEU A 41 2.21 -3.96 -7.12
N ARG A 42 3.51 -3.66 -7.26
CA ARG A 42 4.07 -3.22 -8.55
C ARG A 42 4.01 -4.33 -9.59
N ASN A 43 4.25 -5.58 -9.19
CA ASN A 43 4.15 -6.74 -10.08
C ASN A 43 2.70 -7.11 -10.45
N SER A 44 1.71 -6.57 -9.75
CA SER A 44 0.30 -6.91 -10.00
C SER A 44 -0.28 -6.27 -11.26
N ASP A 45 0.41 -5.29 -11.91
CA ASP A 45 -0.05 -4.53 -13.08
C ASP A 45 -1.48 -3.95 -12.94
N ARG A 46 -1.95 -3.80 -11.71
CA ARG A 46 -3.32 -3.38 -11.36
C ARG A 46 -3.38 -1.96 -10.80
N PHE A 47 -2.24 -1.43 -10.36
CA PHE A 47 -2.15 -0.18 -9.62
C PHE A 47 -0.88 0.56 -10.00
N GLU A 48 -0.99 1.88 -10.13
CA GLU A 48 0.17 2.75 -10.25
C GLU A 48 0.64 3.12 -8.84
N VAL A 49 1.69 2.46 -8.36
CA VAL A 49 2.23 2.69 -7.01
C VAL A 49 2.92 4.05 -6.95
N MET A 50 2.47 4.92 -6.05
CA MET A 50 3.06 6.22 -5.80
C MET A 50 4.34 6.07 -4.98
N ASP A 51 5.49 6.25 -5.65
CA ASP A 51 6.82 6.10 -5.03
C ASP A 51 7.20 7.26 -4.09
N SER A 52 6.54 8.41 -4.21
CA SER A 52 6.84 9.59 -3.41
C SER A 52 5.59 10.13 -2.73
N ILE A 53 5.54 9.97 -1.41
CA ILE A 53 4.48 10.52 -0.55
C ILE A 53 5.14 11.54 0.38
N PRO A 54 4.66 12.79 0.43
CA PRO A 54 5.16 13.78 1.38
C PRO A 54 5.01 13.28 2.83
N ALA A 55 6.05 13.42 3.64
CA ALA A 55 6.04 12.96 5.04
C ALA A 55 4.88 13.53 5.89
N GLY A 56 4.32 14.68 5.51
CA GLY A 56 3.14 15.26 6.16
C GLY A 56 1.82 14.48 5.96
N LEU A 57 1.77 13.51 5.03
CA LEU A 57 0.64 12.58 4.88
C LEU A 57 0.87 11.24 5.60
N VAL A 58 2.06 11.03 6.15
CA VAL A 58 2.39 9.80 6.88
C VAL A 58 1.98 9.98 8.33
N GLY A 59 1.09 9.12 8.80
CA GLY A 59 0.63 9.13 10.19
C GLY A 59 -0.66 8.35 10.40
N ASP A 60 -1.06 8.23 11.66
CA ASP A 60 -2.25 7.47 12.07
C ASP A 60 -3.57 8.10 11.58
N VAL A 61 -3.57 9.41 11.34
CA VAL A 61 -4.75 10.14 10.84
C VAL A 61 -4.66 10.25 9.33
N VAL A 62 -5.61 9.61 8.65
CA VAL A 62 -5.72 9.65 7.18
C VAL A 62 -6.50 10.89 6.74
N ASP A 63 -5.83 11.84 6.08
CA ASP A 63 -6.47 13.03 5.50
C ASP A 63 -6.92 12.77 4.06
N TYR A 64 -8.19 12.35 3.91
CA TYR A 64 -8.82 12.08 2.62
C TYR A 64 -8.73 13.26 1.62
N THR A 65 -8.74 14.51 2.10
CA THR A 65 -8.69 15.68 1.21
C THR A 65 -7.31 15.90 0.61
N LEU A 66 -6.26 15.54 1.34
CA LEU A 66 -4.88 15.67 0.90
C LEU A 66 -4.52 14.54 -0.07
N TRP A 67 -4.99 13.33 0.21
CA TRP A 67 -4.85 12.18 -0.69
C TRP A 67 -5.60 12.36 -2.02
N ASP A 68 -6.82 12.90 -2.00
CA ASP A 68 -7.57 13.27 -3.21
C ASP A 68 -6.80 14.27 -4.08
N ARG A 69 -6.17 15.28 -3.47
CA ARG A 69 -5.34 16.27 -4.18
C ARG A 69 -4.06 15.69 -4.78
N LEU A 70 -3.50 14.67 -4.14
CA LEU A 70 -2.36 13.91 -4.68
C LEU A 70 -2.75 12.97 -5.81
N GLY A 71 -4.05 12.76 -6.04
CA GLY A 71 -4.57 11.83 -7.04
C GLY A 71 -4.55 10.37 -6.59
N ALA A 72 -4.29 10.09 -5.30
CA ALA A 72 -4.34 8.73 -4.78
C ALA A 72 -5.80 8.26 -4.73
N VAL A 73 -6.11 7.14 -5.39
CA VAL A 73 -7.45 6.51 -5.38
C VAL A 73 -7.55 5.47 -4.28
N TRP A 74 -6.43 4.82 -3.97
CA TRP A 74 -6.33 3.81 -2.94
C TRP A 74 -5.18 4.14 -2.00
N LEU A 75 -5.39 3.87 -0.72
CA LEU A 75 -4.35 3.92 0.30
C LEU A 75 -4.23 2.57 0.98
N ILE A 76 -3.01 2.04 1.03
CA ILE A 76 -2.66 0.90 1.87
C ILE A 76 -1.88 1.42 3.07
N THR A 77 -2.34 1.01 4.25
CA THR A 77 -1.67 1.26 5.52
C THR A 77 -1.79 0.01 6.38
N GLY A 78 -0.86 -0.21 7.29
CA GLY A 78 -0.85 -1.45 8.04
C GLY A 78 0.09 -1.47 9.23
N GLN A 79 -0.11 -2.50 10.05
CA GLN A 79 0.73 -2.77 11.20
C GLN A 79 1.32 -4.18 11.10
N VAL A 80 2.60 -4.28 11.45
CA VAL A 80 3.33 -5.53 11.59
C VAL A 80 3.43 -5.85 13.06
N GLU A 81 2.77 -6.91 13.51
CA GLU A 81 2.86 -7.37 14.89
C GLU A 81 3.80 -8.58 14.97
N GLY A 82 4.89 -8.43 15.72
CA GLY A 82 5.78 -9.54 16.06
C GLY A 82 5.14 -10.41 17.14
N GLN A 83 4.93 -11.70 16.87
CA GLN A 83 4.54 -12.64 17.92
C GLN A 83 5.81 -13.30 18.47
N GLY A 84 6.15 -12.99 19.72
CA GLY A 84 7.44 -13.34 20.31
C GLY A 84 7.89 -14.79 20.09
N ARG A 85 9.17 -14.93 19.72
CA ARG A 85 10.00 -16.16 19.65
C ARG A 85 9.60 -17.22 18.62
N VAL A 86 8.42 -17.17 18.01
CA VAL A 86 8.04 -18.03 16.89
C VAL A 86 7.83 -17.16 15.66
N ILE A 87 8.42 -17.55 14.54
CA ILE A 87 8.47 -16.93 13.20
C ILE A 87 7.10 -16.63 12.54
N SER A 88 6.03 -16.45 13.31
CA SER A 88 4.73 -15.99 12.85
C SER A 88 4.56 -14.50 13.15
N SER A 89 4.83 -13.66 12.17
CA SER A 89 4.47 -12.24 12.23
C SER A 89 3.08 -12.05 11.64
N PHE A 90 2.22 -11.30 12.33
CA PHE A 90 0.89 -10.99 11.85
C PHE A 90 0.95 -9.65 11.10
N LEU A 91 0.68 -9.68 9.80
CA LEU A 91 0.55 -8.48 8.98
C LEU A 91 -0.93 -8.13 8.85
N SER A 92 -1.32 -6.98 9.39
CA SER A 92 -2.63 -6.41 9.13
C SER A 92 -2.47 -5.23 8.18
N PHE A 93 -3.12 -5.30 7.02
CA PHE A 93 -3.21 -4.18 6.09
C PHE A 93 -4.66 -3.80 5.89
N THR A 94 -4.91 -2.50 5.80
CA THR A 94 -6.21 -1.93 5.49
C THR A 94 -6.09 -1.18 4.17
N MET A 95 -6.96 -1.53 3.22
CA MET A 95 -7.08 -0.81 1.95
C MET A 95 -8.26 0.16 2.06
N LEU A 96 -7.95 1.45 1.96
CA LEU A 96 -8.91 2.53 2.05
C LEU A 96 -9.17 3.10 0.65
N SER A 97 -10.45 3.24 0.29
CA SER A 97 -10.86 3.98 -0.90
C SER A 97 -10.80 5.48 -0.61
N MET A 98 -10.09 6.22 -1.46
CA MET A 98 -10.00 7.68 -1.43
C MET A 98 -10.98 8.34 -2.40
N ALA A 99 -11.64 7.55 -3.27
CA ALA A 99 -12.61 8.07 -4.22
C ALA A 99 -13.77 8.74 -3.48
N ARG A 100 -14.09 9.99 -3.85
CA ARG A 100 -15.18 10.78 -3.26
C ARG A 100 -16.49 9.99 -3.20
N VAL A 101 -17.07 9.94 -2.01
CA VAL A 101 -18.50 9.65 -1.77
C VAL A 101 -19.31 10.92 -2.02
#